data_AF-A0A944XE38-F1
#
_entry.id   AF-A0A944XE38-F1
#
_cell.length_a   1.000
_cell.length_b   1.000
_cell.length_c   1.000
_cell.angle_alpha   90.00
_cell.angle_beta   90.00
_cell.angle_gamma   90.00
#
_symmetry.space_group_name_H-M   'P 1'
#
loop_
_entity.id
_entity.type
_entity.pdbx_description
1 polymer ?
#
loop_
_entity_poly.entity_id
_entity_poly.type
_entity_poly.pdbx_seq_one_letter_code
_entity_poly.pdbx_strand_id
1 'polypeptide(L)'
;MRSKNRFQEIPAGWKFLITVVLLYLFVAVFDFDFARIAFLQFAETFFKVVKILLFVFGFMFIVNLFVKTETIQKHLGKDSGAKGWFYAIAGSIFVSGPPYVLFPFLGELKKQGVKDSLLVAFLNNRNVNPTFLPVMIFYFGTAFSVIVSIYVLLFSFINGWIMGKLLDGKAD
;
A
#
# COMPACT_ATOMS: atom_id res chain seq x y z
N MET A 1 -24.18 39.20 14.80
CA MET A 1 -22.79 38.69 14.78
C MET A 1 -22.79 37.28 15.34
N ARG A 2 -22.67 36.26 14.48
CA ARG A 2 -22.69 34.85 14.89
C ARG A 2 -21.27 34.47 15.29
N SER A 3 -21.02 34.34 16.59
CA SER A 3 -19.75 33.87 17.15
C SER A 3 -19.38 32.55 16.47
N LYS A 4 -18.39 32.57 15.58
CA LYS A 4 -17.81 31.36 14.99
C LYS A 4 -17.06 30.65 16.11
N ASN A 5 -17.53 29.46 16.49
CA ASN A 5 -16.85 28.60 17.45
C ASN A 5 -15.43 28.29 16.94
N ARG A 6 -14.40 28.72 17.69
CA ARG A 6 -12.97 28.48 17.35
C ARG A 6 -12.61 27.01 17.12
N PHE A 7 -13.44 26.08 17.61
CA PHE A 7 -13.31 24.65 17.34
C PHE A 7 -13.58 24.25 15.88
N GLN A 8 -14.33 25.04 15.11
CA GLN A 8 -14.62 24.72 13.70
C GLN A 8 -13.45 25.04 12.76
N GLU A 9 -12.53 25.91 13.17
CA GLU A 9 -11.40 26.37 12.33
C GLU A 9 -10.17 25.47 12.40
N ILE A 10 -10.14 24.52 13.34
CA ILE A 10 -9.01 23.59 13.50
C ILE A 10 -9.08 22.49 12.40
N PRO A 11 -7.98 22.20 11.68
CA PRO A 11 -7.92 21.10 10.71
C PRO A 11 -8.21 19.75 11.36
N ALA A 12 -8.80 18.82 10.61
CA ALA A 12 -9.23 17.52 11.13
C ALA A 12 -8.09 16.71 11.79
N GLY A 13 -6.86 16.80 11.26
CA GLY A 13 -5.70 16.13 11.85
C GLY A 13 -5.35 16.66 13.26
N TRP A 14 -5.42 17.98 13.45
CA TRP A 14 -5.17 18.58 14.76
C TRP A 14 -6.26 18.23 15.78
N LYS A 15 -7.53 18.17 15.35
CA LYS A 15 -8.63 17.69 16.19
C LYS A 15 -8.40 16.26 16.66
N PHE A 16 -7.96 15.38 15.76
CA PHE A 16 -7.62 14.01 16.08
C PHE A 16 -6.49 13.94 17.13
N LEU A 17 -5.37 14.66 16.90
CA LEU A 17 -4.24 14.66 17.83
C LEU A 17 -4.62 15.17 19.23
N ILE A 18 -5.36 16.28 19.30
CA ILE A 18 -5.83 16.83 20.58
C ILE A 18 -6.71 15.81 21.31
N THR A 19 -7.60 15.13 20.59
CA THR A 19 -8.46 14.10 21.16
C THR A 19 -7.64 12.93 21.72
N VAL A 20 -6.64 12.45 20.98
CA VAL A 20 -5.76 11.37 21.42
C VAL A 20 -4.99 11.77 22.68
N VAL A 21 -4.44 12.99 22.73
CA VAL A 21 -3.72 13.50 23.91
C VAL A 21 -4.67 13.56 25.12
N LEU A 22 -5.88 14.09 24.95
CA LEU A 22 -6.88 14.14 26.02
C LEU A 22 -7.25 12.74 26.53
N LEU A 23 -7.36 11.75 25.65
CA LEU A 23 -7.62 10.36 26.06
C LEU A 23 -6.45 9.78 26.87
N TYR A 24 -5.21 10.00 26.46
CA TYR A 24 -4.04 9.55 27.22
C TYR A 24 -3.96 10.23 28.59
N LEU A 25 -4.23 11.54 28.65
CA LEU A 25 -4.27 12.28 29.92
C LEU A 25 -5.40 11.78 30.82
N PHE A 26 -6.58 11.53 30.26
CA PHE A 26 -7.72 10.98 30.99
C PHE A 26 -7.37 9.62 31.60
N VAL A 27 -6.80 8.70 30.82
CA VAL A 27 -6.38 7.37 31.32
C VAL A 27 -5.29 7.50 32.38
N ALA A 28 -4.33 8.41 32.20
CA ALA A 28 -3.23 8.63 33.15
C ALA A 28 -3.69 9.12 34.53
N VAL A 29 -4.87 9.75 34.64
CA VAL A 29 -5.46 10.13 35.93
C VAL A 29 -5.92 8.89 36.72
N PHE A 30 -6.37 7.84 36.04
CA PHE A 30 -6.86 6.61 36.69
C PHE A 30 -5.76 5.57 36.85
N ASP A 31 -4.91 5.40 35.85
CA ASP A 31 -3.82 4.42 35.84
C ASP A 31 -2.65 4.96 35.00
N PHE A 32 -1.69 5.55 35.70
CA PHE A 32 -0.50 6.12 35.08
C PHE A 32 0.41 5.06 34.47
N ASP A 33 0.52 3.89 35.11
CA ASP A 33 1.39 2.81 34.64
C ASP A 33 0.86 2.21 33.35
N PHE A 34 -0.46 1.99 33.27
CA PHE A 34 -1.12 1.55 32.05
C PHE A 34 -0.96 2.57 30.91
N ALA A 35 -1.18 3.87 31.19
CA ALA A 35 -0.99 4.93 30.20
C ALA A 35 0.46 4.98 29.68
N ARG A 36 1.44 4.81 30.57
CA ARG A 36 2.87 4.77 30.23
C ARG A 36 3.21 3.57 29.35
N ILE A 37 2.73 2.37 29.69
CA ILE A 37 2.96 1.14 28.90
C ILE A 37 2.35 1.30 27.51
N ALA A 38 1.11 1.79 27.42
CA ALA A 38 0.45 2.06 26.14
C ALA A 38 1.24 3.06 25.27
N PHE A 39 1.73 4.15 25.88
CA PHE A 39 2.54 5.14 25.17
C PHE A 39 3.87 4.56 24.67
N LEU A 40 4.55 3.73 25.46
CA LEU A 40 5.80 3.09 25.05
C LEU A 40 5.58 2.12 23.88
N GLN A 41 4.51 1.31 23.91
CA GLN A 41 4.14 0.43 22.81
C GLN A 41 3.78 1.21 21.54
N PHE A 42 3.06 2.33 21.69
CA PHE A 42 2.79 3.25 20.60
C PHE A 42 4.10 3.80 20.00
N ALA A 43 5.01 4.33 20.84
CA ALA A 43 6.26 4.90 20.39
C ALA A 43 7.14 3.87 19.67
N GLU A 44 7.25 2.66 20.21
CA GLU A 44 7.99 1.56 19.58
C GLU A 44 7.42 1.23 18.20
N THR A 45 6.10 1.09 18.10
CA THR A 45 5.41 0.82 16.83
C THR A 45 5.55 1.97 15.84
N PHE A 46 5.42 3.21 16.32
CA PHE A 46 5.59 4.42 15.52
C PHE A 46 6.99 4.47 14.90
N PHE A 47 8.04 4.28 15.70
CA PHE A 47 9.41 4.28 15.18
C PHE A 47 9.70 3.10 14.24
N LYS A 48 9.10 1.92 14.47
CA LYS A 48 9.18 0.80 13.51
C LYS A 48 8.59 1.19 12.16
N VAL A 49 7.39 1.77 12.14
CA VAL A 49 6.72 2.21 10.90
C VAL A 49 7.52 3.32 10.21
N VAL A 50 7.99 4.33 10.95
CA VAL A 50 8.81 5.42 10.40
C VAL A 50 10.09 4.89 9.75
N LYS A 51 10.81 3.95 10.39
CA LYS A 51 12.01 3.33 9.81
C LYS A 51 11.71 2.59 8.50
N ILE A 52 10.62 1.82 8.47
CA ILE A 52 10.19 1.11 7.25
C ILE A 52 9.84 2.12 6.13
N LEU A 53 9.12 3.19 6.47
CA LEU A 53 8.77 4.24 5.51
C LEU A 53 10.02 4.95 4.96
N LEU A 54 10.99 5.29 5.82
CA LEU A 54 12.26 5.88 5.38
C LEU A 54 13.01 4.97 4.41
N PHE A 55 13.07 3.66 4.71
CA PHE A 55 13.68 2.68 3.81
C PHE A 55 12.96 2.64 2.45
N VAL A 56 11.63 2.65 2.46
CA VAL A 56 10.81 2.65 1.24
C VAL A 56 11.00 3.91 0.43
N PHE A 57 10.99 5.09 1.06
CA PHE A 57 11.24 6.35 0.37
C PHE A 57 12.66 6.40 -0.20
N GLY A 58 13.65 5.89 0.52
CA GLY A 58 15.02 5.75 0.03
C GLY A 58 15.10 4.83 -1.19
N PHE A 59 14.45 3.67 -1.14
CA PHE A 59 14.36 2.75 -2.28
C PHE A 59 13.67 3.40 -3.49
N MET A 60 12.55 4.09 -3.28
CA MET A 60 11.86 4.82 -4.35
C MET A 60 12.72 5.93 -4.94
N PHE A 61 13.48 6.65 -4.11
CA PHE A 61 14.43 7.67 -4.58
C PHE A 61 15.50 7.06 -5.49
N ILE A 62 16.09 5.92 -5.09
CA ILE A 62 17.07 5.18 -5.91
C ILE A 62 16.42 4.71 -7.21
N VAL A 63 15.25 4.08 -7.15
CA VAL A 63 14.52 3.62 -8.33
C VAL A 63 14.24 4.78 -9.27
N ASN A 64 13.78 5.93 -8.78
CA ASN A 64 13.52 7.10 -9.62
C ASN A 64 14.81 7.70 -10.22
N LEU A 65 15.96 7.53 -9.56
CA LEU A 65 17.25 7.99 -10.08
C LEU A 65 17.77 7.12 -11.24
N PHE A 66 17.57 5.80 -11.16
CA PHE A 66 18.06 4.85 -12.17
C PHE A 66 17.02 4.45 -13.23
N VAL A 67 15.75 4.39 -12.84
CA VAL A 67 14.63 4.00 -13.69
C VAL A 67 13.92 5.24 -14.18
N LYS A 68 14.29 5.63 -15.39
CA LYS A 68 13.67 6.73 -16.12
C LYS A 68 12.18 6.46 -16.38
N THR A 69 11.35 7.49 -16.27
CA THR A 69 9.90 7.42 -16.53
C THR A 69 9.61 6.89 -17.93
N GLU A 70 10.47 7.16 -18.92
CA GLU A 70 10.34 6.64 -20.28
C GLU A 70 10.44 5.09 -20.33
N THR A 71 11.29 4.49 -19.49
CA THR A 71 11.42 3.03 -19.39
C THR A 71 10.16 2.42 -18.77
N ILE A 72 9.58 3.09 -17.79
CA ILE A 72 8.33 2.66 -17.12
C ILE A 72 7.16 2.77 -18.10
N GLN A 73 7.03 3.87 -18.83
CA GLN A 73 5.99 4.02 -19.84
C GLN A 73 6.14 3.02 -20.99
N LYS A 74 7.37 2.73 -21.42
CA LYS A 74 7.62 1.74 -22.48
C LYS A 74 7.19 0.32 -22.08
N HIS A 75 7.37 -0.08 -20.83
CA HIS A 75 7.13 -1.47 -20.39
C HIS A 75 5.86 -1.65 -19.58
N LEU A 76 5.28 -0.59 -19.03
CA LEU A 76 4.11 -0.61 -18.14
C LEU A 76 3.09 0.51 -18.46
N GLY A 77 3.34 1.33 -19.48
CA GLY A 77 2.42 2.36 -19.95
C GLY A 77 1.31 1.83 -20.87
N LYS A 78 0.55 2.74 -21.50
CA LYS A 78 -0.62 2.38 -22.33
C LYS A 78 -0.29 1.39 -23.46
N ASP A 79 0.93 1.46 -24.01
CA ASP A 79 1.40 0.63 -25.13
C ASP A 79 2.14 -0.66 -24.71
N SER A 80 2.16 -1.00 -23.42
CA SER A 80 3.00 -2.09 -22.89
C SER A 80 2.66 -3.51 -23.38
N GLY A 81 1.51 -3.69 -24.04
CA GLY A 81 1.03 -4.97 -24.57
C GLY A 81 1.06 -6.11 -23.54
N ALA A 82 1.29 -7.34 -24.00
CA ALA A 82 1.36 -8.53 -23.15
C ALA A 82 2.60 -8.55 -22.23
N LYS A 83 3.70 -7.89 -22.63
CA LYS A 83 4.93 -7.83 -21.81
C LYS A 83 4.70 -7.05 -20.51
N GLY A 84 3.90 -5.99 -20.55
CA GLY A 84 3.55 -5.21 -19.34
C GLY A 84 2.78 -6.01 -18.30
N TRP A 85 1.91 -6.93 -18.72
CA TRP A 85 1.22 -7.84 -17.80
C TRP A 85 2.20 -8.77 -17.08
N PHE A 86 3.17 -9.33 -17.81
CA PHE A 86 4.20 -10.16 -17.20
C PHE A 86 5.02 -9.36 -16.17
N TYR A 87 5.46 -8.15 -16.51
CA TYR A 87 6.21 -7.30 -15.57
C TYR A 87 5.39 -6.86 -14.36
N ALA A 88 4.10 -6.56 -14.52
CA ALA A 88 3.22 -6.20 -13.41
C ALA A 88 2.99 -7.38 -12.46
N ILE A 89 2.72 -8.56 -13.00
CA ILE A 89 2.50 -9.79 -12.23
C ILE A 89 3.80 -10.20 -11.53
N ALA A 90 4.93 -10.27 -12.24
CA ALA A 90 6.21 -10.59 -11.64
C ALA A 90 6.61 -9.54 -10.58
N GLY A 91 6.44 -8.26 -10.89
CA GLY A 91 6.71 -7.16 -9.97
C GLY A 91 5.92 -7.26 -8.67
N SER A 92 4.63 -7.62 -8.74
CA SER A 92 3.78 -7.76 -7.53
C SER A 92 4.20 -8.90 -6.61
N ILE A 93 4.84 -9.95 -7.15
CA ILE A 93 5.34 -11.09 -6.36
C ILE A 93 6.55 -10.66 -5.52
N PHE A 94 7.43 -9.83 -6.10
CA PHE A 94 8.63 -9.33 -5.42
C PHE A 94 8.37 -8.11 -4.54
N VAL A 95 7.46 -7.22 -4.95
CA VAL A 95 7.08 -6.03 -4.19
C VAL A 95 5.95 -6.38 -3.25
N SER A 96 6.33 -6.99 -2.13
CA SER A 96 5.42 -7.21 -1.02
C SER A 96 5.77 -6.29 0.14
N GLY A 97 4.79 -5.50 0.56
CA GLY A 97 4.95 -4.57 1.68
C GLY A 97 3.61 -4.31 2.37
N PRO A 98 3.62 -3.77 3.59
CA PRO A 98 2.40 -3.30 4.25
C PRO A 98 1.62 -2.31 3.37
N PRO A 99 0.29 -2.17 3.56
CA PRO A 99 -0.50 -1.26 2.75
C PRO A 99 0.02 0.19 2.72
N TYR A 100 0.51 0.68 3.86
CA TYR A 100 1.08 2.03 4.00
C TYR A 100 2.39 2.26 3.22
N VAL A 101 3.04 1.20 2.75
CA VAL A 101 4.22 1.23 1.87
C VAL A 101 3.80 1.08 0.40
N LEU A 102 2.91 0.13 0.15
CA LEU A 102 2.50 -0.27 -1.19
C LEU A 102 1.68 0.82 -1.89
N PHE A 103 0.76 1.48 -1.18
CA PHE A 103 -0.09 2.51 -1.79
C PHE A 103 0.68 3.75 -2.26
N PRO A 104 1.61 4.34 -1.47
CA PRO A 104 2.47 5.41 -1.96
C PRO A 104 3.29 5.02 -3.19
N PHE A 105 3.87 3.82 -3.19
CA PHE A 105 4.66 3.30 -4.31
C PHE A 105 3.82 3.20 -5.60
N LEU A 106 2.63 2.59 -5.52
CA LEU A 106 1.73 2.48 -6.66
C LEU A 106 1.18 3.84 -7.11
N GLY A 107 0.96 4.75 -6.18
CA GLY A 107 0.59 6.13 -6.49
C GLY A 107 1.66 6.84 -7.32
N GLU A 108 2.95 6.59 -7.04
CA GLU A 108 4.06 7.13 -7.83
C GLU A 108 4.13 6.50 -9.22
N LEU A 109 4.00 5.17 -9.33
CA LEU A 109 3.90 4.48 -10.62
C LEU A 109 2.73 4.99 -11.47
N LYS A 110 1.58 5.28 -10.83
CA LYS A 110 0.43 5.90 -11.50
C LYS A 110 0.77 7.27 -12.08
N LYS A 111 1.47 8.14 -11.33
CA LYS A 111 1.93 9.44 -11.84
C LYS A 111 2.93 9.30 -12.99
N GLN A 112 3.72 8.24 -13.00
CA GLN A 112 4.67 7.92 -14.05
C GLN A 112 4.00 7.39 -15.33
N GLY A 113 2.67 7.19 -15.35
CA GLY A 113 1.90 6.81 -16.53
C GLY A 113 1.70 5.31 -16.69
N VAL A 114 1.86 4.53 -15.62
CA VAL A 114 1.50 3.10 -15.63
C VAL A 114 -0.02 2.95 -15.85
N LYS A 115 -0.40 2.00 -16.71
CA LYS A 115 -1.80 1.72 -17.04
C LYS A 115 -2.59 1.26 -15.81
N ASP A 116 -3.82 1.77 -15.62
CA ASP A 116 -4.64 1.42 -14.45
C ASP A 116 -4.94 -0.08 -14.40
N SER A 117 -5.12 -0.74 -15.55
CA SER A 117 -5.29 -2.20 -15.61
C SER A 117 -4.13 -2.97 -14.99
N LEU A 118 -2.90 -2.50 -15.18
CA LEU A 118 -1.69 -3.14 -14.66
C LEU A 118 -1.50 -2.84 -13.18
N LEU A 119 -1.81 -1.64 -12.72
CA LEU A 119 -1.81 -1.29 -11.29
C LEU A 119 -2.82 -2.13 -10.51
N VAL A 120 -4.02 -2.32 -11.04
CA VAL A 120 -5.05 -3.17 -10.43
C VAL A 120 -4.61 -4.64 -10.41
N ALA A 121 -4.04 -5.14 -11.50
CA ALA A 121 -3.51 -6.50 -11.55
C ALA A 121 -2.39 -6.72 -10.53
N PHE A 122 -1.47 -5.76 -10.43
CA PHE A 122 -0.38 -5.76 -9.46
C PHE A 122 -0.91 -5.80 -8.02
N LEU A 123 -1.90 -4.98 -7.71
CA LEU A 123 -2.51 -4.91 -6.37
C LEU A 123 -3.17 -6.23 -5.95
N ASN A 124 -3.90 -6.87 -6.86
CA ASN A 124 -4.65 -8.09 -6.56
C ASN A 124 -3.75 -9.32 -6.40
N ASN A 125 -2.60 -9.34 -7.08
CA ASN A 125 -1.71 -10.51 -7.09
C ASN A 125 -0.81 -10.61 -5.83
N ARG A 126 -0.99 -9.72 -4.86
CA ARG A 126 -0.19 -9.64 -3.62
C ARG A 126 -0.17 -10.91 -2.78
N ASN A 127 -1.18 -11.78 -2.92
CA ASN A 127 -1.29 -13.01 -2.13
C ASN A 127 -0.35 -14.13 -2.62
N VAL A 128 0.26 -14.01 -3.81
CA VAL A 128 1.28 -14.95 -4.30
C VAL A 128 2.67 -14.44 -3.92
N ASN A 129 2.90 -14.23 -2.64
CA ASN A 129 4.17 -13.74 -2.11
C ASN A 129 5.06 -14.95 -1.68
N PRO A 130 6.34 -15.00 -2.05
CA PRO A 130 7.29 -16.00 -1.59
C PRO A 130 7.36 -16.15 -0.06
N THR A 131 7.08 -15.09 0.71
CA THR A 131 7.02 -15.18 2.18
C THR A 131 5.78 -15.91 2.69
N PHE A 132 4.67 -15.85 1.94
CA PHE A 132 3.39 -16.42 2.36
C PHE A 132 3.18 -17.86 1.87
N LEU A 133 3.80 -18.23 0.75
CA LEU A 133 3.73 -19.58 0.18
C LEU A 133 4.17 -20.69 1.15
N PRO A 134 5.31 -20.59 1.87
CA PRO A 134 5.71 -21.62 2.84
C PRO A 134 4.69 -21.81 3.95
N VAL A 135 4.09 -20.71 4.42
CA VAL A 135 3.05 -20.72 5.45
C VAL A 135 1.80 -21.43 4.92
N MET A 136 1.34 -21.08 3.71
CA MET A 136 0.21 -21.77 3.08
C MET A 136 0.47 -23.27 2.90
N ILE A 137 1.66 -23.65 2.44
CA ILE A 137 2.03 -25.04 2.23
C ILE A 137 2.03 -25.80 3.56
N PHE A 138 2.56 -25.19 4.63
CA PHE A 138 2.59 -25.80 5.95
C PHE A 138 1.18 -26.05 6.52
N TYR A 139 0.25 -25.10 6.37
CA TYR A 139 -1.09 -25.22 6.94
C TYR A 139 -2.09 -25.98 6.08
N PHE A 140 -2.00 -25.84 4.75
CA PHE A 140 -3.03 -26.32 3.81
C PHE A 140 -2.52 -27.32 2.77
N GLY A 141 -1.22 -27.59 2.76
CA GLY A 141 -0.58 -28.49 1.82
C GLY A 141 -0.27 -27.87 0.46
N THR A 142 0.61 -28.55 -0.29
CA THR A 142 1.15 -28.05 -1.57
C THR A 142 0.07 -27.92 -2.64
N ALA A 143 -0.81 -28.92 -2.79
CA ALA A 143 -1.83 -28.93 -3.82
C ALA A 143 -2.78 -27.72 -3.68
N PHE A 144 -3.28 -27.46 -2.46
CA PHE A 144 -4.11 -26.28 -2.18
C PHE A 144 -3.38 -24.98 -2.48
N SER A 145 -2.14 -24.86 -2.00
CA SER A 145 -1.33 -23.64 -2.18
C SER A 145 -1.09 -23.30 -3.64
N VAL A 146 -0.81 -24.31 -4.48
CA VAL A 146 -0.63 -24.15 -5.93
C VAL A 146 -1.94 -23.73 -6.60
N ILE A 147 -3.05 -24.42 -6.30
CA ILE A 147 -4.36 -24.11 -6.89
C ILE A 147 -4.79 -22.67 -6.55
N VAL A 148 -4.68 -22.27 -5.28
CA VAL A 148 -5.03 -20.92 -4.84
C VAL A 148 -4.13 -19.88 -5.51
N SER A 149 -2.82 -20.13 -5.61
CA SER A 149 -1.90 -19.21 -6.28
C SER A 149 -2.25 -19.00 -7.75
N ILE A 150 -2.60 -20.08 -8.46
CA ILE A 150 -3.07 -20.01 -9.84
C ILE A 150 -4.36 -19.20 -9.93
N TYR A 151 -5.33 -19.42 -9.03
CA TYR A 151 -6.55 -18.62 -9.02
C TYR A 151 -6.28 -17.15 -8.74
N VAL A 152 -5.43 -16.82 -7.77
CA VAL A 152 -5.06 -15.42 -7.50
C VAL A 152 -4.46 -14.77 -8.74
N LEU A 153 -3.55 -15.44 -9.45
CA LEU A 153 -2.96 -14.93 -10.69
C LEU A 153 -4.02 -14.69 -11.77
N LEU A 154 -4.91 -15.66 -12.00
CA LEU A 154 -5.97 -15.58 -12.99
C LEU A 154 -6.98 -14.46 -12.68
N PHE A 155 -7.49 -14.42 -11.45
CA PHE A 155 -8.46 -13.39 -11.04
C PHE A 155 -7.83 -12.00 -10.97
N SER A 156 -6.53 -11.88 -10.65
CA SER A 156 -5.82 -10.60 -10.72
C SER A 156 -5.76 -10.07 -12.14
N PHE A 157 -5.52 -10.96 -13.11
CA PHE A 157 -5.56 -10.60 -14.53
C PHE A 157 -6.95 -10.13 -14.96
N ILE A 158 -7.99 -10.91 -14.62
CA ILE A 158 -9.38 -10.60 -14.97
C ILE A 158 -9.81 -9.26 -14.36
N ASN A 159 -9.54 -9.06 -13.06
CA ASN A 159 -9.88 -7.81 -12.37
C ASN A 159 -9.14 -6.61 -12.98
N GLY A 160 -7.85 -6.76 -13.27
CA GLY A 160 -7.08 -5.71 -13.95
C GLY A 160 -7.68 -5.36 -15.31
N TRP A 161 -8.09 -6.36 -16.09
CA TRP A 161 -8.67 -6.15 -17.41
C TRP A 161 -10.03 -5.45 -17.35
N ILE A 162 -10.91 -5.89 -16.43
CA ILE A 162 -12.22 -5.28 -16.21
C ILE A 162 -12.06 -3.83 -15.76
N MET A 163 -11.21 -3.58 -14.76
CA MET A 163 -10.99 -2.23 -14.25
C MET A 163 -10.30 -1.33 -15.26
N GLY A 164 -9.40 -1.86 -16.08
CA GLY A 164 -8.85 -1.15 -17.23
C GLY A 164 -9.95 -0.61 -18.14
N LYS A 165 -10.92 -1.44 -18.53
CA LYS A 165 -12.04 -0.98 -19.35
C LYS A 165 -12.91 0.08 -18.68
N LEU A 166 -13.09 0.01 -17.35
CA LEU A 166 -13.91 0.95 -16.59
C LEU A 166 -13.21 2.29 -16.33
N LEU A 167 -11.89 2.26 -16.15
CA LEU A 167 -11.08 3.41 -15.74
C LEU A 167 -10.36 4.06 -16.93
N ASP A 168 -9.75 3.27 -17.81
CA ASP A 168 -9.03 3.79 -19.00
C ASP A 168 -10.02 4.39 -20.02
N GLY A 169 -11.28 3.93 -20.06
CA GLY A 169 -12.33 4.46 -20.93
C GLY A 169 -12.95 5.79 -20.47
N LYS A 170 -12.52 6.34 -19.34
CA LYS A 170 -12.95 7.65 -18.81
C LYS A 170 -11.84 8.70 -18.81
N ALA A 171 -10.65 8.34 -19.28
CA ALA A 171 -9.47 9.19 -19.31
C ALA A 171 -9.15 9.61 -20.75
N ASP A 172 -10.14 10.23 -21.40
CA ASP A 172 -10.00 11.11 -22.57
C ASP A 172 -10.70 12.44 -22.25
#